data_AF-A0A0F8ZY69-F1
#
_entry.id   AF-A0A0F8ZY69-F1
#
_cell.length_a   1.000
_cell.length_b   1.000
_cell.length_c   1.000
_cell.angle_alpha   90.00
_cell.angle_beta   90.00
_cell.angle_gamma   90.00
#
_symmetry.space_group_name_H-M   'P 1'
#
loop_
_entity.id
_entity.type
_entity.pdbx_description
1 polymer ?
#
loop_
_entity_poly.entity_id
_entity_poly.type
_entity_poly.pdbx_seq_one_letter_code
_entity_poly.pdbx_strand_id
1 'polypeptide(L)' 'MNRDKDLFEFDEEADTPDTLDKSRWTVLSVEDNPLFQQTLVHTLKNMLIQGHNIEVLTATNSEEARYIIEQRL' A
#
# COMPACT_ATOMS: atom_id res chain seq x y z
N MET A 1 -37.61 -28.94 -0.64
CA MET A 1 -36.59 -28.36 0.26
C MET A 1 -35.36 -28.11 -0.58
N ASN A 2 -35.12 -26.87 -0.99
CA ASN A 2 -34.00 -26.47 -1.84
C ASN A 2 -33.12 -25.59 -0.94
N ARG A 3 -31.98 -26.11 -0.46
CA ARG A 3 -31.15 -25.53 0.60
C ARG A 3 -29.75 -25.13 0.10
N ASP A 4 -29.62 -24.78 -1.18
CA ASP A 4 -28.32 -24.53 -1.79
C ASP A 4 -28.27 -23.18 -2.55
N LYS A 5 -28.83 -22.11 -1.99
CA LYS A 5 -28.71 -20.76 -2.57
C LYS A 5 -28.07 -19.69 -1.67
N ASP A 6 -27.75 -20.01 -0.42
CA ASP A 6 -27.35 -18.98 0.56
C ASP A 6 -25.89 -19.10 1.04
N LEU A 7 -24.98 -19.79 0.33
CA LEU A 7 -23.63 -20.02 0.88
C LEU A 7 -22.51 -19.13 0.32
N PHE A 8 -22.70 -18.44 -0.80
CA PHE A 8 -21.69 -17.50 -1.33
C PHE A 8 -22.36 -16.39 -2.14
N GLU A 9 -22.89 -15.38 -1.46
CA GLU A 9 -23.07 -14.06 -2.06
C GLU A 9 -21.73 -13.33 -1.86
N PHE A 10 -20.95 -13.19 -2.93
CA PHE A 10 -19.83 -12.26 -2.91
C PHE A 10 -20.47 -10.87 -2.96
N ASP A 11 -20.36 -10.10 -1.87
CA ASP A 11 -20.68 -8.68 -1.89
C ASP A 11 -19.92 -8.08 -3.08
N GLU A 12 -20.64 -7.70 -4.13
CA GLU A 12 -20.11 -6.83 -5.16
C GLU A 12 -19.55 -5.62 -4.41
N GLU A 13 -18.25 -5.37 -4.56
CA GLU A 13 -17.52 -4.30 -3.89
C GLU A 13 -18.39 -3.06 -3.87
N ALA A 14 -18.87 -2.71 -2.68
CA ALA A 14 -19.69 -1.54 -2.49
C ALA A 14 -18.96 -0.37 -3.15
N ASP A 15 -19.61 0.22 -4.15
CA ASP A 15 -19.14 1.39 -4.87
C ASP A 15 -19.08 2.54 -3.85
N THR A 16 -18.00 2.55 -3.06
CA THR A 16 -17.81 3.53 -2.01
C THR A 16 -17.63 4.87 -2.70
N PRO A 17 -18.43 5.89 -2.37
CA PRO A 17 -18.34 7.18 -3.04
C PRO A 17 -16.91 7.72 -2.94
N ASP A 18 -16.43 8.25 -4.07
CA ASP A 18 -15.12 8.86 -4.39
C ASP A 18 -14.70 10.06 -3.47
N THR A 19 -15.10 10.06 -2.20
CA THR A 19 -14.92 11.19 -1.26
C THR A 19 -13.79 11.00 -0.25
N LEU A 20 -12.97 9.97 -0.38
CA LEU A 20 -11.67 9.91 0.30
C LEU A 20 -10.66 10.60 -0.61
N ASP A 21 -10.17 11.79 -0.20
CA ASP A 21 -9.03 12.48 -0.80
C ASP A 21 -8.01 11.44 -1.27
N LYS A 22 -7.94 11.24 -2.60
CA LYS A 22 -7.22 10.16 -3.29
C LYS A 22 -5.96 9.78 -2.53
N SER A 23 -6.06 8.71 -1.75
CA SER A 23 -5.02 8.25 -0.83
C SER A 23 -3.74 8.05 -1.63
N ARG A 24 -2.73 8.90 -1.40
CA ARG A 24 -1.43 8.74 -2.01
C ARG A 24 -0.84 7.43 -1.47
N TRP A 25 -0.85 6.40 -2.30
CA TRP A 25 -0.28 5.09 -1.96
C TRP A 25 1.14 5.29 -1.43
N THR A 26 1.36 4.89 -0.19
CA THR A 26 2.66 5.02 0.49
C THR A 26 3.18 3.63 0.81
N VAL A 27 4.42 3.35 0.40
CA VAL A 27 5.14 2.10 0.69
C VAL A 27 6.32 2.44 1.60
N LEU A 28 6.45 1.72 2.71
CA LEU A 28 7.64 1.76 3.57
C LEU A 28 8.46 0.49 3.34
N SER A 29 9.67 0.66 2.80
CA SER A 29 10.65 -0.41 2.64
C SER A 29 11.63 -0.40 3.82
N VAL A 30 11.83 -1.55 4.45
CA VAL A 30 12.77 -1.73 5.56
C VAL A 30 13.81 -2.75 5.15
N GLU A 31 15.00 -2.28 4.77
CA GLU A 31 16.03 -3.11 4.14
C GLU A 31 17.41 -2.74 4.68
N ASP A 32 18.21 -3.73 5.04
CA ASP A 32 19.60 -3.56 5.49
C ASP A 32 20.60 -3.47 4.32
N ASN A 33 20.20 -3.91 3.12
CA ASN A 33 21.01 -3.85 1.91
C ASN A 33 20.68 -2.58 1.08
N PRO A 34 21.61 -1.60 1.01
CA PRO A 34 21.35 -0.33 0.32
C PRO A 34 21.18 -0.48 -1.20
N LEU A 35 21.85 -1.45 -1.83
CA LEU A 35 21.74 -1.66 -3.28
C LEU A 35 20.37 -2.20 -3.65
N PHE A 36 19.86 -3.15 -2.85
CA PHE A 36 18.53 -3.70 -3.05
C PHE A 36 17.46 -2.63 -2.83
N GLN A 37 17.58 -1.86 -1.74
CA GLN A 37 16.64 -0.79 -1.43
C GLN A 37 16.61 0.30 -2.53
N GLN A 38 17.77 0.71 -3.05
CA GLN A 38 17.84 1.66 -4.16
C GLN A 38 17.19 1.12 -5.44
N THR A 39 17.38 -0.18 -5.71
CA THR A 39 16.75 -0.86 -6.85
C THR A 39 15.23 -0.83 -6.70
N LEU A 40 14.71 -1.17 -5.51
CA LEU A 40 13.28 -1.14 -5.21
C LEU A 40 12.70 0.27 -5.38
N VAL A 41 13.36 1.29 -4.82
CA VAL A 41 12.95 2.70 -4.96
C VAL A 41 12.91 3.10 -6.44
N HIS A 42 13.91 2.71 -7.22
CA HIS A 42 13.96 3.02 -8.64
C HIS A 42 12.81 2.36 -9.42
N THR A 43 12.49 1.10 -9.12
CA THR A 43 11.38 0.36 -9.74
C THR A 43 10.03 0.99 -9.40
N LEU A 44 9.81 1.36 -8.13
CA LEU A 44 8.53 1.87 -7.66
C LEU A 44 8.28 3.34 -8.03
N LYS A 45 9.34 4.15 -8.23
CA LYS A 45 9.23 5.59 -8.51
C LYS A 45 8.36 5.92 -9.74
N ASN A 46 8.31 5.04 -10.73
CA ASN A 46 7.55 5.24 -11.96
C ASN A 46 6.22 4.48 -11.98
N MET A 47 5.87 3.80 -10.89
CA MET A 47 4.64 3.02 -10.80
C MET A 47 3.46 3.93 -10.48
N LEU A 48 2.38 3.75 -11.26
CA LEU A 48 1.12 4.45 -11.07
C LEU A 48 0.05 3.47 -10.59
N ILE A 49 -0.62 3.81 -9.50
CA ILE A 49 -1.81 3.09 -9.02
C ILE A 49 -2.99 4.06 -9.15
N GLN A 50 -4.00 3.69 -9.93
CA GLN A 50 -5.18 4.51 -10.19
C GLN A 50 -4.83 5.94 -10.64
N GLY A 51 -3.78 6.09 -11.46
CA GLY A 51 -3.29 7.38 -11.95
C GLY A 51 -2.45 8.21 -10.96
N HIS A 52 -2.13 7.68 -9.77
CA HIS A 52 -1.31 8.36 -8.78
C HIS A 52 0.06 7.68 -8.61
N ASN A 53 1.10 8.50 -8.45
CA ASN A 53 2.44 7.99 -8.12
C ASN A 53 2.45 7.44 -6.69
N ILE A 54 3.14 6.31 -6.53
CA ILE A 54 3.44 5.74 -5.22
C ILE A 54 4.52 6.60 -4.55
N GLU A 55 4.30 6.94 -3.29
CA GLU A 55 5.35 7.48 -2.44
C GLU A 55 6.11 6.33 -1.77
N VAL A 56 7.43 6.36 -1.82
CA VAL A 56 8.28 5.33 -1.23
C VAL A 56 9.12 5.93 -0.12
N LEU A 57 8.96 5.39 1.08
CA LEU A 57 9.80 5.63 2.24
C LEU A 57 10.77 4.47 2.43
N THR A 58 11.95 4.78 2.94
CA THR A 58 13.01 3.81 3.17
C THR A 58 13.48 3.89 4.61
N ALA A 59 13.74 2.74 5.21
CA ALA A 59 14.39 2.58 6.50
C ALA A 59 15.46 1.49 6.39
N THR A 60 16.54 1.63 7.13
CA THR A 60 17.64 0.65 7.17
C THR A 60 17.40 -0.47 8.19
N ASN A 61 16.45 -0.26 9.11
CA ASN A 61 16.11 -1.20 10.18
C ASN A 61 14.71 -0.89 10.76
N SER A 62 14.23 -1.77 11.63
CA SER A 62 12.89 -1.66 12.23
C SER A 62 12.74 -0.48 13.20
N GLU A 63 13.81 -0.05 13.86
CA GLU A 63 13.76 1.10 14.77
C GLU A 63 13.58 2.41 13.99
N GLU A 64 14.31 2.56 12.89
CA GLU A 64 14.14 3.67 11.96
C GLU A 64 12.76 3.66 11.30
N ALA A 65 12.27 2.47 10.90
CA ALA A 65 10.93 2.31 10.34
C ALA A 65 9.84 2.75 11.33
N ARG A 66 9.97 2.36 12.60
CA ARG A 66 9.06 2.78 13.68
C ARG A 66 9.08 4.29 13.83
N TYR A 67 10.26 4.89 13.89
CA TYR A 67 10.39 6.35 13.98
C TYR A 67 9.71 7.06 12.81
N ILE A 68 9.90 6.58 11.58
CA ILE A 68 9.26 7.14 10.38
C ILE A 68 7.73 7.04 10.47
N ILE A 69 7.19 5.92 10.94
CA ILE A 69 5.74 5.74 11.13
C ILE A 69 5.21 6.70 12.20
N GLU A 70 5.89 6.81 13.35
CA GLU A 70 5.51 7.66 14.47
C GLU A 70 5.54 9.16 14.12
N GLN A 71 6.39 9.60 13.19
CA GLN A 71 6.41 11.00 12.73
C GLN A 71 5.29 11.34 11.73
N ARG A 72 4.61 10.32 11.20
CA ARG A 72 3.68 10.47 10.06
C ARG A 72 2.22 10.23 10.45
N LEU A 73 2.00 9.59 11.60
CA LEU A 73 0.70 9.41 12.27
C LEU A 73 0.53 10.43 13.40
#